data_AF-A0A562PHV8-F1
#
_entry.id   AF-A0A562PHV8-F1
#
_cell.length_a   1.000
_cell.length_b   1.000
_cell.length_c   1.000
_cell.angle_alpha   90.00
_cell.angle_beta   90.00
_cell.angle_gamma   90.00
#
_symmetry.space_group_name_H-M   'P 1'
#
loop_
_entity.id
_entity.type
_entity.pdbx_description
1 polymer ?
#
loop_
_entity_poly.entity_id
_entity_poly.type
_entity_poly.pdbx_seq_one_letter_code
_entity_poly.pdbx_strand_id
1 'polypeptide(L)'
;MNIRTIILAAAGCALAAPALATTESMNAQQVAQKYDDELRHDAVTAKLKLSTCGYKVEQAQMRCTERPRERVVENVAKSYGRDIRSMGVLAEPIGDRGIGMLGWEYWDKDKVNDYWMYLPALGKVKRVLSVKDSADSGSYFGTEFYMEDLEEPRLEEYDIKLLREEKVRVLEAGKGYVEVPAYVLEWVPVGRKKETSNYARSLTWIDKDRFVLLRGEYYDHDGRLNKVRTVKNLQQVNHKWLPRQVTMDNLLTRRVSVMDRQAIALNIPVEDEYLSQRALTDQAFRERYLVKYRSFWKE
;
A
#
# COMPACT_ATOMS: atom_id res chain seq x y z
N MET A 1 64.34 41.26 50.16
CA MET A 1 64.46 40.22 49.12
C MET A 1 63.14 39.46 49.07
N ASN A 2 62.57 39.33 47.87
CA ASN A 2 61.37 38.58 47.47
C ASN A 2 59.99 39.23 47.65
N ILE A 3 59.65 40.00 46.62
CA ILE A 3 58.29 40.35 46.17
C ILE A 3 57.59 39.07 45.71
N ARG A 4 56.36 38.81 46.20
CA ARG A 4 55.45 37.82 45.60
C ARG A 4 54.15 38.51 45.20
N THR A 5 54.04 38.74 43.90
CA THR A 5 52.87 39.23 43.17
C THR A 5 51.77 38.16 43.20
N ILE A 6 50.60 38.50 43.73
CA ILE A 6 49.39 37.66 43.67
C ILE A 6 48.66 38.02 42.36
N ILE A 7 48.63 37.07 41.43
CA ILE A 7 47.86 37.18 40.19
C ILE A 7 46.43 36.71 40.49
N LEU A 8 45.47 37.64 40.40
CA LEU A 8 44.04 37.34 40.42
C LEU A 8 43.66 36.69 39.07
N ALA A 9 43.40 35.39 39.06
CA ALA A 9 42.83 34.72 37.90
C ALA A 9 41.31 34.96 37.86
N ALA A 10 40.86 35.81 36.95
CA ALA A 10 39.44 35.97 36.65
C ALA A 10 38.93 34.73 35.90
N ALA A 11 38.17 33.88 36.59
CA ALA A 11 37.46 32.76 35.97
C ALA A 11 36.29 33.30 35.13
N GLY A 12 36.52 33.47 33.83
CA GLY A 12 35.48 33.79 32.87
C GLY A 12 34.53 32.60 32.69
N CYS A 13 33.33 32.71 33.25
CA CYS A 13 32.26 31.75 33.06
C CYS A 13 31.69 31.93 31.64
N ALA A 14 32.18 31.14 30.67
CA ALA A 14 31.61 31.08 29.33
C ALA A 14 30.23 30.41 29.38
N LEU A 15 29.17 31.21 29.38
CA LEU A 15 27.80 30.74 29.17
C LEU A 15 27.70 30.17 27.74
N ALA A 16 27.81 28.86 27.60
CA ALA A 16 27.48 28.17 26.37
C ALA A 16 25.97 28.32 26.13
N ALA A 17 25.59 29.16 25.16
CA ALA A 17 24.21 29.24 24.71
C ALA A 17 23.80 27.86 24.15
N PRO A 18 22.63 27.31 24.51
CA PRO A 18 22.17 26.06 23.94
C PRO A 18 21.96 26.28 22.44
N ALA A 19 22.70 25.52 21.63
CA ALA A 19 22.45 25.44 20.21
C ALA A 19 21.02 24.94 20.02
N LEU A 20 20.12 25.81 19.56
CA LEU A 20 18.81 25.42 19.07
C LEU A 20 19.07 24.43 17.93
N ALA A 21 18.85 23.14 18.19
CA ALA A 21 18.82 22.13 17.15
C ALA A 21 17.67 22.51 16.22
N THR A 22 18.00 23.10 15.08
CA THR A 22 17.08 23.23 13.96
C THR A 22 16.79 21.81 13.48
N THR A 23 15.65 21.25 13.86
CA THR A 23 15.08 20.10 13.15
C THR A 23 14.87 20.52 11.70
N GLU A 24 15.81 20.17 10.82
CA GLU A 24 15.62 20.34 9.38
C GLU A 24 14.36 19.59 8.97
N SER A 25 13.42 20.29 8.32
CA SER A 25 12.23 19.64 7.79
C SER A 25 12.63 18.66 6.70
N MET A 26 12.14 17.42 6.77
CA MET A 26 12.46 16.37 5.81
C MET A 26 12.12 16.81 4.37
N ASN A 27 12.99 16.47 3.43
CA ASN A 27 12.70 16.66 2.01
C ASN A 27 11.84 15.49 1.45
N ALA A 28 11.33 15.66 0.23
CA ALA A 28 10.43 14.70 -0.42
C ALA A 28 11.01 13.28 -0.50
N GLN A 29 12.29 13.16 -0.84
CA GLN A 29 12.97 11.87 -1.00
C GLN A 29 13.17 11.17 0.34
N GLN A 30 13.47 11.91 1.41
CA GLN A 30 13.57 11.33 2.76
C GLN A 30 12.22 10.81 3.24
N VAL A 31 11.12 11.55 3.00
CA VAL A 31 9.76 11.10 3.37
C VAL A 31 9.37 9.86 2.55
N ALA A 32 9.62 9.89 1.24
CA ALA A 32 9.36 8.75 0.35
C ALA A 32 10.16 7.51 0.75
N GLN A 33 11.42 7.66 1.13
CA GLN A 33 12.26 6.55 1.61
C GLN A 33 11.74 5.96 2.92
N LYS A 34 11.31 6.81 3.87
CA LYS A 34 10.70 6.32 5.11
C LYS A 34 9.39 5.58 4.86
N TYR A 35 8.56 6.08 3.94
CA TYR A 35 7.35 5.38 3.52
C TYR A 35 7.68 4.02 2.88
N ASP A 36 8.65 3.96 1.97
CA ASP A 36 9.14 2.72 1.35
C ASP A 36 9.64 1.72 2.41
N ASP A 37 10.44 2.18 3.38
CA ASP A 37 10.93 1.34 4.47
C ASP A 37 9.79 0.78 5.34
N GLU A 38 8.70 1.53 5.51
CA GLU A 38 7.55 1.07 6.29
C GLU A 38 6.70 0.00 5.59
N LEU A 39 6.67 -0.01 4.25
CA LEU A 39 5.98 -1.05 3.47
C LEU A 39 6.66 -2.42 3.61
N ARG A 40 7.99 -2.46 3.79
CA ARG A 40 8.76 -3.70 3.76
C ARG A 40 8.36 -4.69 4.85
N HIS A 41 8.17 -5.93 4.43
CA HIS A 41 7.98 -7.11 5.26
C HIS A 41 8.57 -8.35 4.56
N ASP A 42 8.97 -9.37 5.32
CA ASP A 42 9.51 -10.61 4.75
C ASP A 42 8.41 -11.43 4.06
N ALA A 43 7.25 -11.50 4.71
CA ALA A 43 6.07 -12.16 4.19
C ALA A 43 4.80 -11.59 4.82
N VAL A 44 3.70 -11.65 4.08
CA VAL A 44 2.37 -11.33 4.56
C VAL A 44 1.40 -12.40 4.12
N THR A 45 0.51 -12.79 5.02
CA THR A 45 -0.70 -13.53 4.65
C THR A 45 -1.91 -12.79 5.17
N ALA A 46 -2.97 -12.71 4.38
CA ALA A 46 -4.15 -11.96 4.76
C ALA A 46 -5.43 -12.57 4.19
N LYS A 47 -6.52 -12.43 4.94
CA LYS A 47 -7.88 -12.61 4.46
C LYS A 47 -8.48 -11.25 4.17
N LEU A 48 -8.79 -10.99 2.90
CA LEU A 48 -9.32 -9.72 2.42
C LEU A 48 -10.77 -9.91 1.98
N LYS A 49 -11.70 -9.11 2.51
CA LYS A 49 -13.03 -8.95 1.95
C LYS A 49 -13.03 -7.74 1.02
N LEU A 50 -13.27 -7.99 -0.26
CA LEU A 50 -13.45 -6.98 -1.29
C LEU A 50 -14.95 -6.74 -1.48
N SER A 51 -15.36 -5.47 -1.50
CA SER A 51 -16.74 -5.07 -1.78
C SER A 51 -16.75 -3.97 -2.83
N THR A 52 -17.51 -4.13 -3.91
CA THR A 52 -17.61 -3.12 -4.99
C THR A 52 -19.05 -2.85 -5.40
N CYS A 53 -19.41 -1.58 -5.61
CA CYS A 53 -20.74 -1.15 -6.07
C CYS A 53 -20.64 0.15 -6.88
N GLY A 54 -21.56 0.37 -7.81
CA GLY A 54 -21.91 1.72 -8.27
C GLY A 54 -22.53 2.53 -7.13
N TYR A 55 -22.30 3.84 -7.12
CA TYR A 55 -22.84 4.73 -6.09
C TYR A 55 -23.46 6.00 -6.66
N LYS A 56 -24.32 6.60 -5.84
CA LYS A 56 -24.80 7.98 -5.98
C LYS A 56 -24.48 8.78 -4.72
N VAL A 57 -24.39 10.10 -4.86
CA VAL A 57 -24.23 11.00 -3.72
C VAL A 57 -25.60 11.59 -3.39
N GLU A 58 -26.10 11.30 -2.20
CA GLU A 58 -27.35 11.85 -1.67
C GLU A 58 -27.07 12.50 -0.32
N GLN A 59 -27.48 13.75 -0.13
CA GLN A 59 -27.27 14.49 1.12
C GLN A 59 -25.80 14.48 1.58
N ALA A 60 -24.86 14.68 0.64
CA ALA A 60 -23.41 14.60 0.86
C ALA A 60 -22.89 13.24 1.38
N GLN A 61 -23.68 12.17 1.28
CA GLN A 61 -23.28 10.82 1.60
C GLN A 61 -23.26 9.94 0.36
N MET A 62 -22.21 9.15 0.21
CA MET A 62 -22.12 8.11 -0.80
C MET A 62 -23.03 6.93 -0.41
N ARG A 63 -23.90 6.50 -1.33
CA ARG A 63 -24.75 5.31 -1.17
C ARG A 63 -24.66 4.43 -2.41
N CYS A 64 -24.45 3.13 -2.19
CA CYS A 64 -24.49 2.17 -3.28
C CYS A 64 -25.88 2.18 -3.95
N THR A 65 -25.91 2.16 -5.28
CA THR A 65 -27.14 2.05 -6.08
C THR A 65 -27.62 0.61 -6.25
N GLU A 66 -26.75 -0.34 -5.91
CA GLU A 66 -26.95 -1.77 -6.06
C GLU A 66 -26.37 -2.51 -4.86
N ARG A 67 -26.76 -3.79 -4.67
CA ARG A 67 -26.13 -4.63 -3.66
C ARG A 67 -24.64 -4.77 -4.00
N PRO A 68 -23.72 -4.48 -3.07
CA PRO A 68 -22.30 -4.64 -3.35
C PRO A 68 -21.96 -6.08 -3.73
N ARG A 69 -21.13 -6.23 -4.76
CA ARG A 69 -20.52 -7.50 -5.10
C ARG A 69 -19.37 -7.74 -4.13
N GLU A 70 -19.47 -8.82 -3.36
CA GLU A 70 -18.49 -9.16 -2.33
C GLU A 70 -17.68 -10.39 -2.74
N ARG A 71 -16.37 -10.33 -2.52
CA ARG A 71 -15.42 -11.42 -2.72
C ARG A 71 -14.52 -11.54 -1.51
N VAL A 72 -14.16 -12.76 -1.14
CA VAL A 72 -13.15 -13.01 -0.10
C VAL A 72 -11.93 -13.58 -0.77
N VAL A 73 -10.78 -12.96 -0.54
CA VAL A 73 -9.48 -13.37 -1.09
C VAL A 73 -8.57 -13.78 0.04
N GLU A 74 -7.93 -14.93 -0.10
CA GLU A 74 -6.80 -15.32 0.74
C GLU A 74 -5.52 -14.99 -0.03
N ASN A 75 -4.75 -14.07 0.51
CA ASN A 75 -3.54 -13.55 -0.10
C ASN A 75 -2.30 -13.99 0.70
N VAL A 76 -1.25 -14.34 -0.01
CA VAL A 76 0.08 -14.64 0.51
C VAL A 76 1.08 -13.92 -0.36
N ALA A 77 2.00 -13.15 0.24
CA ALA A 77 3.13 -12.58 -0.46
C ALA A 77 4.42 -12.77 0.34
N LYS A 78 5.54 -12.88 -0.37
CA LYS A 78 6.87 -13.06 0.19
C LYS A 78 7.89 -12.25 -0.60
N SER A 79 8.80 -11.64 0.12
CA SER A 79 9.91 -10.86 -0.42
C SER A 79 11.11 -11.76 -0.73
N TYR A 80 11.76 -11.50 -1.85
CA TYR A 80 12.99 -12.13 -2.33
C TYR A 80 14.02 -11.00 -2.55
N GLY A 81 14.56 -10.48 -1.44
CA GLY A 81 15.26 -9.20 -1.46
C GLY A 81 14.25 -8.06 -1.63
N ARG A 82 14.28 -7.38 -2.79
CA ARG A 82 13.30 -6.34 -3.17
C ARG A 82 12.24 -6.83 -4.16
N ASP A 83 12.44 -8.01 -4.75
CA ASP A 83 11.40 -8.64 -5.58
C ASP A 83 10.31 -9.21 -4.67
N ILE A 84 9.06 -9.23 -5.13
CA ILE A 84 7.93 -9.78 -4.38
C ILE A 84 7.24 -10.83 -5.23
N ARG A 85 6.89 -11.97 -4.62
CA ARG A 85 5.96 -12.92 -5.23
C ARG A 85 4.71 -13.01 -4.39
N SER A 86 3.57 -13.00 -5.04
CA SER A 86 2.26 -13.00 -4.38
C SER A 86 1.30 -14.00 -5.03
N MET A 87 0.39 -14.54 -4.21
CA MET A 87 -0.69 -15.43 -4.62
C MET A 87 -1.97 -15.00 -3.92
N GLY A 88 -2.95 -14.50 -4.68
CA GLY A 88 -4.31 -14.23 -4.20
C GLY A 88 -5.28 -15.27 -4.74
N VAL A 89 -6.05 -15.92 -3.88
CA VAL A 89 -7.06 -16.92 -4.29
C VAL A 89 -8.42 -16.55 -3.73
N LEU A 90 -9.44 -16.52 -4.59
CA LEU A 90 -10.82 -16.29 -4.18
C LEU A 90 -11.32 -17.50 -3.37
N ALA A 91 -11.74 -17.26 -2.14
CA ALA A 91 -12.35 -18.22 -1.24
C ALA A 91 -13.89 -18.15 -1.28
N GLU A 92 -14.44 -16.96 -1.53
CA GLU A 92 -15.87 -16.69 -1.66
C GLU A 92 -16.15 -15.65 -2.76
N PRO A 93 -17.32 -15.69 -3.42
CA PRO A 93 -18.39 -16.69 -3.26
C PRO A 93 -18.02 -18.05 -3.87
N ILE A 94 -18.85 -19.07 -3.64
CA ILE A 94 -18.58 -20.44 -4.12
C ILE A 94 -18.35 -20.52 -5.64
N GLY A 95 -19.07 -19.69 -6.42
CA GLY A 95 -18.93 -19.66 -7.89
C GLY A 95 -17.61 -19.09 -8.38
N ASP A 96 -16.94 -18.29 -7.55
CA ASP A 96 -15.64 -17.69 -7.86
C ASP A 96 -14.48 -18.43 -7.16
N ARG A 97 -14.80 -19.43 -6.31
CA ARG A 97 -13.81 -20.12 -5.47
C ARG A 97 -12.72 -20.77 -6.32
N GLY A 98 -11.48 -20.53 -5.95
CA GLY A 98 -10.30 -21.09 -6.61
C GLY A 98 -9.80 -20.29 -7.80
N ILE A 99 -10.53 -19.25 -8.25
CA ILE A 99 -9.93 -18.25 -9.14
C ILE A 99 -8.72 -17.66 -8.42
N GLY A 100 -7.57 -17.76 -9.05
CA GLY A 100 -6.29 -17.39 -8.45
C GLY A 100 -5.56 -16.36 -9.29
N MET A 101 -4.71 -15.58 -8.64
CA MET A 101 -3.77 -14.69 -9.29
C MET A 101 -2.39 -14.83 -8.66
N LEU A 102 -1.40 -15.16 -9.48
CA LEU A 102 0.02 -15.21 -9.14
C LEU A 102 0.68 -13.94 -9.67
N GLY A 103 1.39 -13.20 -8.83
CA GLY A 103 2.15 -12.01 -9.21
C GLY A 103 3.63 -12.18 -8.92
N TRP A 104 4.49 -11.83 -9.88
CA TRP A 104 5.92 -11.65 -9.70
C TRP A 104 6.26 -10.18 -9.98
N GLU A 105 6.58 -9.47 -8.91
CA GLU A 105 6.95 -8.07 -8.92
C GLU A 105 8.48 -7.97 -8.85
N TYR A 106 9.07 -7.27 -9.80
CA TYR A 106 10.53 -7.15 -9.92
C TYR A 106 10.97 -5.76 -9.49
N TRP A 107 12.02 -5.70 -8.67
CA TRP A 107 12.62 -4.43 -8.27
C TRP A 107 13.39 -3.75 -9.42
N ASP A 108 13.85 -4.54 -10.38
CA ASP A 108 14.49 -4.05 -11.60
C ASP A 108 13.50 -3.19 -12.42
N LYS A 109 13.71 -1.86 -12.45
CA LYS A 109 12.90 -0.90 -13.22
C LYS A 109 12.84 -1.22 -14.72
N ASP A 110 13.81 -1.97 -15.24
CA ASP A 110 13.86 -2.41 -16.62
C ASP A 110 13.15 -3.76 -16.84
N LYS A 111 12.37 -4.22 -15.85
CA LYS A 111 11.42 -5.34 -15.96
C LYS A 111 9.99 -4.90 -15.67
N VAL A 112 9.06 -5.54 -16.37
CA VAL A 112 7.62 -5.40 -16.16
C VAL A 112 7.17 -6.55 -15.27
N ASN A 113 6.34 -6.25 -14.28
CA ASN A 113 5.76 -7.24 -13.38
C ASN A 113 4.91 -8.25 -14.13
N ASP A 114 4.98 -9.51 -13.73
CA ASP A 114 4.25 -10.60 -14.34
C ASP A 114 3.07 -11.00 -13.47
N TYR A 115 1.88 -11.07 -14.09
CA TYR A 115 0.69 -11.60 -13.43
C TYR A 115 0.09 -12.74 -14.22
N TRP A 116 -0.35 -13.77 -13.53
CA TRP A 116 -1.09 -14.90 -14.11
C TRP A 116 -2.39 -15.09 -13.37
N MET A 117 -3.50 -15.12 -14.10
CA MET A 117 -4.82 -15.43 -13.57
C MET A 117 -5.23 -16.83 -13.98
N TYR A 118 -5.69 -17.63 -13.02
CA TYR A 118 -6.25 -18.94 -13.26
C TYR A 118 -7.76 -18.92 -13.08
N LEU A 119 -8.46 -19.50 -14.06
CA LEU A 119 -9.90 -19.63 -14.09
C LEU A 119 -10.24 -21.13 -14.00
N PRO A 120 -10.62 -21.66 -12.83
CA PRO A 120 -10.86 -23.10 -12.63
C PRO A 120 -11.90 -23.66 -13.59
N ALA A 121 -12.98 -22.91 -13.84
CA ALA A 121 -14.05 -23.29 -14.75
C ALA A 121 -13.56 -23.53 -16.20
N LEU A 122 -12.42 -22.93 -16.59
CA LEU A 122 -11.83 -23.10 -17.91
C LEU A 122 -10.58 -24.00 -17.89
N GLY A 123 -10.05 -24.34 -16.70
CA GLY A 123 -8.76 -25.00 -16.55
C GLY A 123 -7.58 -24.24 -17.17
N LYS A 124 -7.71 -22.91 -17.36
CA LYS A 124 -6.74 -22.10 -18.11
C LYS A 124 -6.04 -21.09 -17.21
N VAL A 125 -4.73 -20.94 -17.44
CA VAL A 125 -3.92 -19.84 -16.93
C VAL A 125 -3.79 -18.80 -18.04
N LYS A 126 -4.11 -17.54 -17.75
CA LYS A 126 -3.92 -16.39 -18.65
C LYS A 126 -2.89 -15.45 -18.03
N ARG A 127 -1.94 -14.96 -18.83
CA ARG A 127 -1.08 -13.85 -18.40
C ARG A 127 -1.92 -12.56 -18.42
N VAL A 128 -1.81 -11.78 -17.35
CA VAL A 128 -2.45 -10.48 -17.17
C VAL A 128 -1.35 -9.44 -17.25
N LEU A 129 -1.55 -8.40 -18.05
CA LEU A 129 -0.55 -7.36 -18.24
C LEU A 129 -0.85 -6.18 -17.31
N SER A 130 0.13 -5.76 -16.51
CA SER A 130 0.05 -4.58 -15.65
C SER A 130 0.33 -3.29 -16.44
N VAL A 131 -0.35 -3.10 -17.58
CA VAL A 131 -0.11 -1.95 -18.47
C VAL A 131 -1.41 -1.25 -18.89
N LYS A 132 -1.25 0.05 -19.13
CA LYS A 132 -2.25 1.09 -19.47
C LYS A 132 -3.36 0.69 -20.45
N ASP A 133 -3.10 -0.20 -21.43
CA ASP A 133 -4.03 -0.46 -22.55
C ASP A 133 -4.90 -1.72 -22.39
N SER A 134 -5.11 -2.19 -21.17
CA SER A 134 -5.96 -3.35 -20.94
C SER A 134 -7.28 -2.95 -20.28
N ALA A 135 -8.28 -2.68 -21.10
CA ALA A 135 -9.61 -2.20 -20.72
C ALA A 135 -10.31 -3.03 -19.61
N ASP A 136 -9.87 -4.27 -19.36
CA ASP A 136 -10.33 -5.14 -18.26
C ASP A 136 -9.19 -5.82 -17.46
N SER A 137 -7.91 -5.65 -17.81
CA SER A 137 -6.82 -6.51 -17.27
C SER A 137 -5.98 -5.88 -16.17
N GLY A 138 -6.14 -4.58 -15.89
CA GLY A 138 -5.45 -3.92 -14.79
C GLY A 138 -6.11 -4.06 -13.42
N SER A 139 -7.37 -4.50 -13.32
CA SER A 139 -8.14 -4.49 -12.07
C SER A 139 -7.90 -5.73 -11.19
N TYR A 140 -7.71 -5.52 -9.89
CA TYR A 140 -7.63 -6.59 -8.90
C TYR A 140 -9.01 -7.18 -8.64
N PHE A 141 -9.28 -8.38 -9.18
CA PHE A 141 -10.54 -9.11 -9.05
C PHE A 141 -11.80 -8.25 -9.30
N GLY A 142 -11.77 -7.39 -10.33
CA GLY A 142 -12.91 -6.57 -10.73
C GLY A 142 -13.28 -5.44 -9.75
N THR A 143 -12.33 -5.03 -8.91
CA THR A 143 -12.44 -3.85 -8.05
C THR A 143 -11.93 -2.58 -8.75
N GLU A 144 -12.11 -1.44 -8.10
CA GLU A 144 -11.52 -0.18 -8.55
C GLU A 144 -10.02 -0.06 -8.19
N PHE A 145 -9.41 -1.08 -7.57
CA PHE A 145 -7.96 -1.14 -7.41
C PHE A 145 -7.32 -1.70 -8.68
N TYR A 146 -6.35 -0.97 -9.22
CA TYR A 146 -5.44 -1.49 -10.23
C TYR A 146 -4.34 -2.32 -9.58
N MET A 147 -3.68 -3.19 -10.35
CA MET A 147 -2.53 -3.96 -9.88
C MET A 147 -1.43 -3.05 -9.34
N GLU A 148 -1.15 -1.92 -10.01
CA GLU A 148 -0.18 -0.94 -9.52
C GLU A 148 -0.54 -0.30 -8.17
N ASP A 149 -1.81 -0.34 -7.74
CA ASP A 149 -2.22 0.17 -6.42
C ASP A 149 -1.83 -0.80 -5.28
N LEU A 150 -1.46 -2.03 -5.63
CA LEU A 150 -1.05 -3.11 -4.72
C LEU A 150 0.45 -3.38 -4.75
N GLU A 151 1.16 -2.80 -5.73
CA GLU A 151 2.61 -2.90 -5.88
C GLU A 151 3.33 -1.94 -4.91
N GLU A 152 4.54 -2.32 -4.47
CA GLU A 152 5.44 -1.37 -3.79
C GLU A 152 6.03 -0.37 -4.81
N PRO A 153 6.01 0.95 -4.53
CA PRO A 153 6.51 1.95 -5.46
C PRO A 153 8.04 1.92 -5.54
N ARG A 154 8.58 1.80 -6.76
CA ARG A 154 10.02 1.99 -7.03
C ARG A 154 10.32 3.48 -7.10
N LEU A 155 10.96 4.04 -6.07
CA LEU A 155 11.15 5.50 -5.96
C LEU A 155 11.84 6.14 -7.18
N GLU A 156 12.78 5.42 -7.82
CA GLU A 156 13.49 5.88 -9.02
C GLU A 156 12.60 5.99 -10.28
N GLU A 157 11.39 5.43 -10.24
CA GLU A 157 10.41 5.53 -11.31
C GLU A 157 9.52 6.77 -11.22
N TYR A 158 9.77 7.65 -10.24
CA TYR A 158 8.96 8.84 -10.00
C TYR A 158 9.83 10.10 -9.79
N ASP A 159 9.39 11.22 -10.36
CA ASP A 159 9.75 12.55 -9.87
C ASP A 159 8.85 12.86 -8.65
N ILE A 160 9.46 12.99 -7.47
CA ILE A 160 8.76 13.11 -6.19
C ILE A 160 8.98 14.49 -5.60
N LYS A 161 7.88 15.20 -5.30
CA LYS A 161 7.91 16.56 -4.73
C LYS A 161 7.12 16.62 -3.44
N LEU A 162 7.66 17.30 -2.43
CA LEU A 162 6.93 17.67 -1.22
C LEU A 162 6.18 18.97 -1.53
N LEU A 163 4.86 18.89 -1.63
CA LEU A 163 4.04 20.05 -1.98
C LEU A 163 3.76 20.93 -0.76
N ARG A 164 3.39 20.29 0.35
CA ARG A 164 2.95 20.94 1.59
C ARG A 164 2.78 19.93 2.71
N GLU A 165 2.40 20.44 3.86
CA GLU A 165 2.02 19.65 5.02
C GLU A 165 0.57 19.97 5.39
N GLU A 166 -0.20 18.96 5.74
CA GLU A 166 -1.62 19.11 6.09
C GLU A 166 -1.99 18.20 7.25
N LYS A 167 -3.12 18.47 7.90
CA LYS A 167 -3.72 17.52 8.83
C LYS A 167 -4.80 16.70 8.13
N VAL A 168 -4.77 15.39 8.30
CA VAL A 168 -5.77 14.47 7.76
C VAL A 168 -6.57 13.88 8.90
N ARG A 169 -7.90 13.96 8.81
CA ARG A 169 -8.80 13.31 9.77
C ARG A 169 -8.93 11.83 9.40
N VAL A 170 -8.45 10.94 10.27
CA VAL A 170 -8.48 9.48 10.05
C VAL A 170 -9.09 8.77 11.25
N LEU A 171 -9.65 7.58 11.02
CA LEU A 171 -10.18 6.72 12.09
C LEU A 171 -9.07 5.79 12.57
N GLU A 172 -8.65 5.94 13.83
CA GLU A 172 -7.66 5.08 14.48
C GLU A 172 -8.34 4.10 15.43
N ALA A 173 -7.93 2.83 15.36
CA ALA A 173 -8.50 1.76 16.17
C ALA A 173 -8.30 2.08 17.67
N GLY A 174 -9.37 2.00 18.45
CA GLY A 174 -9.36 2.29 19.89
C GLY A 174 -9.34 3.77 20.27
N LYS A 175 -9.10 4.70 19.32
CA LYS A 175 -9.08 6.16 19.59
C LYS A 175 -10.19 6.95 18.90
N GLY A 176 -10.84 6.38 17.89
CA GLY A 176 -11.83 7.09 17.09
C GLY A 176 -11.18 8.02 16.07
N TYR A 177 -11.86 9.10 15.70
CA TYR A 177 -11.34 10.03 14.70
C TYR A 177 -10.29 10.97 15.30
N VAL A 178 -9.11 11.00 14.70
CA VAL A 178 -7.97 11.84 15.09
C VAL A 178 -7.49 12.69 13.91
N GLU A 179 -6.97 13.87 14.20
CA GLU A 179 -6.23 14.67 13.21
C GLU A 179 -4.76 14.25 13.22
N VAL A 180 -4.24 13.88 12.05
CA VAL A 180 -2.88 13.38 11.91
C VAL A 180 -2.10 14.32 10.99
N PRO A 181 -0.96 14.88 11.42
CA PRO A 181 -0.10 15.65 10.53
C PRO A 181 0.47 14.73 9.45
N ALA A 182 0.47 15.21 8.21
CA ALA A 182 0.92 14.44 7.06
C ALA A 182 1.72 15.32 6.09
N TYR A 183 2.70 14.71 5.45
CA TYR A 183 3.37 15.24 4.26
C TYR A 183 2.52 14.97 3.02
N VAL A 184 2.31 15.98 2.19
CA VAL A 184 1.64 15.83 0.89
C VAL A 184 2.70 15.72 -0.19
N LEU A 185 2.92 14.51 -0.69
CA LEU A 185 3.85 14.25 -1.78
C LEU A 185 3.11 14.19 -3.12
N GLU A 186 3.70 14.77 -4.15
CA GLU A 186 3.34 14.52 -5.55
C GLU A 186 4.30 13.50 -6.15
N TRP A 187 3.74 12.54 -6.89
CA TRP A 187 4.47 11.50 -7.61
C TRP A 187 4.12 11.59 -9.08
N VAL A 188 5.11 11.86 -9.93
CA VAL A 188 4.96 11.88 -11.38
C VAL A 188 5.78 10.74 -11.98
N PRO A 189 5.15 9.72 -12.59
CA PRO A 189 5.88 8.62 -13.24
C PRO A 189 6.88 9.13 -14.29
N VAL A 190 8.09 8.57 -14.27
CA VAL A 190 9.17 8.83 -15.24
C VAL A 190 9.66 7.52 -15.87
N GLY A 191 10.53 7.62 -16.87
CA GLY A 191 11.09 6.46 -17.58
C GLY A 191 9.99 5.54 -18.12
N ARG A 192 10.15 4.23 -17.93
CA ARG A 192 9.18 3.23 -18.38
C ARG A 192 7.86 3.30 -17.62
N LYS A 193 7.87 3.66 -16.33
CA LYS A 193 6.64 3.74 -15.53
C LYS A 193 5.64 4.76 -16.10
N LYS A 194 6.13 5.80 -16.78
CA LYS A 194 5.28 6.74 -17.53
C LYS A 194 4.40 6.07 -18.59
N GLU A 195 4.90 5.02 -19.22
CA GLU A 195 4.19 4.28 -20.29
C GLU A 195 3.25 3.22 -19.73
N THR A 196 3.60 2.63 -18.58
CA THR A 196 2.84 1.51 -17.99
C THR A 196 1.79 1.94 -16.96
N SER A 197 1.99 3.09 -16.29
CA SER A 197 1.10 3.62 -15.25
C SER A 197 -0.26 4.05 -15.80
N ASN A 198 -1.33 3.69 -15.09
CA ASN A 198 -2.68 4.17 -15.33
C ASN A 198 -2.87 5.63 -14.88
N TYR A 199 -1.96 6.14 -14.04
CA TYR A 199 -2.02 7.51 -13.52
C TYR A 199 -0.93 8.38 -14.12
N ALA A 200 -1.26 9.60 -14.49
CA ALA A 200 -0.26 10.57 -14.95
C ALA A 200 0.46 11.27 -13.78
N ARG A 201 -0.20 11.35 -12.63
CA ARG A 201 0.38 11.75 -11.35
C ARG A 201 -0.51 11.31 -10.20
N SER A 202 0.05 11.26 -9.01
CA SER A 202 -0.71 11.07 -7.77
C SER A 202 -0.26 12.03 -6.67
N LEU A 203 -1.18 12.36 -5.77
CA LEU A 203 -0.89 13.04 -4.52
C LEU A 203 -1.13 12.09 -3.36
N THR A 204 -0.19 12.00 -2.43
CA THR A 204 -0.29 11.10 -1.27
C THR A 204 -0.06 11.86 0.02
N TRP A 205 -0.91 11.60 1.01
CA TRP A 205 -0.75 12.10 2.37
C TRP A 205 -0.08 11.01 3.21
N ILE A 206 1.19 11.22 3.54
CA ILE A 206 2.00 10.30 4.33
C ILE A 206 2.07 10.83 5.76
N ASP A 207 1.63 10.02 6.71
CA ASP A 207 1.75 10.30 8.15
C ASP A 207 3.18 10.71 8.54
N LYS A 208 3.34 11.81 9.27
CA LYS A 208 4.68 12.32 9.63
C LYS A 208 5.45 11.46 10.63
N ASP A 209 4.74 10.73 11.48
CA ASP A 209 5.34 9.97 12.57
C ASP A 209 5.48 8.50 12.19
N ARG A 210 4.43 7.95 11.56
CA ARG A 210 4.29 6.52 11.25
C ARG A 210 4.62 6.18 9.81
N PHE A 211 4.79 7.18 8.94
CA PHE A 211 5.04 7.03 7.51
C PHE A 211 4.07 6.07 6.81
N VAL A 212 2.77 6.17 7.12
CA VAL A 212 1.70 5.39 6.49
C VAL A 212 0.90 6.27 5.52
N LEU A 213 0.49 5.71 4.38
CA LEU A 213 -0.39 6.36 3.42
C LEU A 213 -1.83 6.51 3.95
N LEU A 214 -2.23 7.72 4.31
CA LEU A 214 -3.53 8.06 4.88
C LEU A 214 -4.60 8.38 3.82
N ARG A 215 -4.18 9.03 2.73
CA ARG A 215 -5.03 9.44 1.61
C ARG A 215 -4.21 9.43 0.33
N GLY A 216 -4.85 9.07 -0.78
CA GLY A 216 -4.29 9.19 -2.13
C GLY A 216 -5.27 9.86 -3.08
N GLU A 217 -4.79 10.67 -4.00
CA GLU A 217 -5.54 11.26 -5.10
C GLU A 217 -4.81 10.94 -6.39
N TYR A 218 -5.50 10.32 -7.35
CA TYR A 218 -4.88 9.79 -8.56
C TYR A 218 -5.50 10.47 -9.77
N TYR A 219 -4.65 11.04 -10.62
CA TYR A 219 -5.05 11.80 -11.79
C TYR A 219 -4.81 10.99 -13.06
N ASP A 220 -5.78 11.00 -13.97
CA ASP A 220 -5.64 10.38 -15.28
C ASP A 220 -4.71 11.20 -16.20
N HIS A 221 -4.47 10.67 -17.40
CA HIS A 221 -3.62 11.31 -18.41
C HIS A 221 -4.22 12.58 -19.03
N ASP A 222 -5.50 12.86 -18.78
CA ASP A 222 -6.16 14.14 -19.13
C ASP A 222 -6.08 15.17 -17.98
N GLY A 223 -5.41 14.82 -16.87
CA GLY A 223 -5.25 15.68 -15.70
C GLY A 223 -6.48 15.74 -14.78
N ARG A 224 -7.49 14.91 -15.01
CA ARG A 224 -8.71 14.85 -14.18
C ARG A 224 -8.45 14.00 -12.95
N LEU A 225 -9.02 14.40 -11.82
CA LEU A 225 -9.03 13.55 -10.62
C LEU A 225 -9.89 12.31 -10.91
N ASN A 226 -9.23 11.16 -11.08
CA ASN A 226 -9.86 9.91 -11.46
C ASN A 226 -10.30 9.12 -10.23
N LYS A 227 -9.37 8.89 -9.30
CA LYS A 227 -9.63 8.11 -8.09
C LYS A 227 -9.18 8.78 -6.81
N VAL A 228 -9.85 8.45 -5.71
CA VAL A 228 -9.46 8.85 -4.35
C VAL A 228 -9.36 7.62 -3.45
N ARG A 229 -8.19 7.42 -2.85
CA ARG A 229 -7.95 6.40 -1.82
C ARG A 229 -8.08 7.01 -0.44
N THR A 230 -8.79 6.34 0.47
CA THR A 230 -8.84 6.69 1.89
C THR A 230 -8.69 5.46 2.76
N VAL A 231 -8.30 5.65 4.02
CA VAL A 231 -8.11 4.56 4.98
C VAL A 231 -8.96 4.74 6.23
N LYS A 232 -9.29 3.62 6.89
CA LYS A 232 -9.96 3.59 8.18
C LYS A 232 -9.38 2.49 9.06
N ASN A 233 -9.59 2.64 10.37
CA ASN A 233 -9.18 1.70 11.40
C ASN A 233 -7.68 1.41 11.32
N LEU A 234 -6.88 2.47 11.39
CA LEU A 234 -5.43 2.37 11.47
C LEU A 234 -5.05 1.68 12.78
N GLN A 235 -4.24 0.62 12.70
CA GLN A 235 -3.86 -0.21 13.83
C GLN A 235 -2.44 -0.77 13.66
N GLN A 236 -1.82 -1.18 14.76
CA GLN A 236 -0.50 -1.80 14.75
C GLN A 236 -0.62 -3.33 14.70
N VAL A 237 0.04 -3.95 13.74
CA VAL A 237 0.16 -5.42 13.59
C VAL A 237 1.64 -5.75 13.50
N ASN A 238 2.16 -6.54 14.43
CA ASN A 238 3.58 -6.93 14.49
C ASN A 238 4.53 -5.71 14.31
N HIS A 239 4.31 -4.65 15.10
CA HIS A 239 5.06 -3.39 15.05
C HIS A 239 4.94 -2.55 13.76
N LYS A 240 4.11 -2.96 12.80
CA LYS A 240 3.79 -2.19 11.59
C LYS A 240 2.42 -1.55 11.67
N TRP A 241 2.33 -0.27 11.31
CA TRP A 241 1.05 0.44 11.24
C TRP A 241 0.37 0.17 9.90
N LEU A 242 -0.84 -0.40 9.95
CA LEU A 242 -1.59 -0.79 8.76
C LEU A 242 -3.07 -0.41 8.92
N PRO A 243 -3.72 0.11 7.86
CA PRO A 243 -5.15 0.34 7.89
C PRO A 243 -5.89 -0.98 7.74
N ARG A 244 -6.92 -1.24 8.57
CA ARG A 244 -7.80 -2.40 8.37
C ARG A 244 -8.65 -2.26 7.11
N GLN A 245 -9.13 -1.05 6.82
CA GLN A 245 -9.96 -0.79 5.65
C GLN A 245 -9.30 0.24 4.73
N VAL A 246 -9.29 -0.06 3.44
CA VAL A 246 -8.87 0.84 2.37
C VAL A 246 -10.02 0.98 1.38
N THR A 247 -10.42 2.21 1.09
CA THR A 247 -11.47 2.53 0.12
C THR A 247 -10.84 3.18 -1.09
N MET A 248 -11.22 2.75 -2.28
CA MET A 248 -10.94 3.39 -3.56
C MET A 248 -12.25 3.89 -4.18
N ASP A 249 -12.39 5.20 -4.32
CA ASP A 249 -13.52 5.87 -4.99
C ASP A 249 -13.11 6.26 -6.40
N ASN A 250 -13.75 5.67 -7.41
CA ASN A 250 -13.58 6.05 -8.81
C ASN A 250 -14.64 7.10 -9.19
N LEU A 251 -14.19 8.33 -9.37
CA LEU A 251 -15.03 9.49 -9.63
C LEU A 251 -15.56 9.52 -11.07
N LEU A 252 -14.84 8.89 -12.01
CA LEU A 252 -15.22 8.85 -13.42
C LEU A 252 -16.33 7.82 -13.67
N THR A 253 -16.20 6.63 -13.09
CA THR A 253 -17.19 5.55 -13.26
C THR A 253 -18.29 5.56 -12.20
N ARG A 254 -18.16 6.39 -11.16
CA ARG A 254 -19.05 6.42 -9.98
C ARG A 254 -19.18 5.06 -9.33
N ARG A 255 -18.05 4.37 -9.19
CA ARG A 255 -17.92 3.09 -8.50
C ARG A 255 -17.00 3.24 -7.31
N VAL A 256 -17.28 2.49 -6.26
CA VAL A 256 -16.44 2.44 -5.06
C VAL A 256 -16.07 0.99 -4.78
N SER A 257 -14.82 0.78 -4.35
CA SER A 257 -14.36 -0.49 -3.85
C SER A 257 -13.76 -0.34 -2.46
N VAL A 258 -14.09 -1.28 -1.57
CA VAL A 258 -13.56 -1.35 -0.20
C VAL A 258 -12.81 -2.67 -0.07
N MET A 259 -11.56 -2.60 0.35
CA MET A 259 -10.77 -3.73 0.80
C MET A 259 -10.74 -3.72 2.33
N ASP A 260 -11.37 -4.70 2.96
CA ASP A 260 -11.38 -4.92 4.40
C ASP A 260 -10.51 -6.12 4.76
N ARG A 261 -9.45 -5.87 5.52
CA ARG A 261 -8.54 -6.90 6.01
C ARG A 261 -9.16 -7.55 7.24
N GLN A 262 -9.77 -8.71 7.03
CA GLN A 262 -10.42 -9.48 8.09
C GLN A 262 -9.41 -10.19 8.99
N ALA A 263 -8.29 -10.61 8.43
CA ALA A 263 -7.22 -11.27 9.17
C ALA A 263 -5.87 -11.02 8.49
N ILE A 264 -4.79 -11.00 9.28
CA ILE A 264 -3.43 -10.80 8.76
C ILE A 264 -2.37 -11.42 9.68
N ALA A 265 -1.34 -11.97 9.07
CA ALA A 265 -0.09 -12.34 9.73
C ALA A 265 1.09 -11.81 8.92
N LEU A 266 2.08 -11.25 9.61
CA LEU A 266 3.30 -10.70 9.03
C LEU A 266 4.50 -11.54 9.47
N ASN A 267 5.50 -11.61 8.60
CA ASN A 267 6.80 -12.24 8.84
C ASN A 267 6.69 -13.71 9.29
N ILE A 268 5.76 -14.45 8.67
CA ILE A 268 5.62 -15.90 8.88
C ILE A 268 6.42 -16.68 7.83
N PRO A 269 6.80 -17.94 8.11
CA PRO A 269 7.41 -18.79 7.09
C PRO A 269 6.44 -19.06 5.94
N VAL A 270 6.87 -18.73 4.72
CA VAL A 270 6.15 -19.01 3.46
C VAL A 270 7.05 -19.84 2.55
N GLU A 271 6.55 -21.01 2.15
CA GLU A 271 7.23 -21.94 1.26
C GLU A 271 7.21 -21.46 -0.20
N ASP A 272 8.37 -21.56 -0.87
CA ASP A 272 8.52 -21.09 -2.25
C ASP A 272 7.62 -21.85 -3.23
N GLU A 273 7.35 -23.14 -2.97
CA GLU A 273 6.50 -23.94 -3.84
C GLU A 273 5.03 -23.47 -3.83
N TYR A 274 4.59 -22.74 -2.80
CA TYR A 274 3.28 -22.11 -2.77
C TYR A 274 3.17 -20.93 -3.75
N LEU A 275 4.27 -20.22 -4.02
CA LEU A 275 4.32 -19.07 -4.93
C LEU A 275 4.69 -19.51 -6.35
N SER A 276 4.03 -20.58 -6.82
CA SER A 276 4.29 -21.22 -8.10
C SER A 276 3.02 -21.40 -8.94
N GLN A 277 3.19 -21.61 -10.26
CA GLN A 277 2.07 -21.93 -11.14
C GLN A 277 1.36 -23.24 -10.76
N ARG A 278 2.05 -24.18 -10.09
CA ARG A 278 1.42 -25.40 -9.59
C ARG A 278 0.38 -25.07 -8.52
N ALA A 279 0.73 -24.23 -7.55
CA ALA A 279 -0.23 -23.80 -6.52
C ALA A 279 -1.41 -23.02 -7.10
N LEU A 280 -1.21 -22.37 -8.25
CA LEU A 280 -2.27 -21.67 -8.96
C LEU A 280 -3.32 -22.65 -9.53
N THR A 281 -2.89 -23.79 -10.10
CA THR A 281 -3.76 -24.73 -10.82
C THR A 281 -4.19 -25.96 -10.00
N ASP A 282 -3.39 -26.42 -9.05
CA ASP A 282 -3.63 -27.60 -8.21
C ASP A 282 -4.24 -27.18 -6.86
N GLN A 283 -5.56 -27.34 -6.76
CA GLN A 283 -6.31 -26.94 -5.57
C GLN A 283 -5.90 -27.73 -4.32
N ALA A 284 -5.67 -29.04 -4.43
CA ALA A 284 -5.32 -29.87 -3.28
C ALA A 284 -3.91 -29.52 -2.77
N PHE A 285 -2.97 -29.31 -3.69
CA PHE A 285 -1.65 -28.80 -3.37
C PHE A 285 -1.73 -27.44 -2.68
N ARG A 286 -2.54 -26.51 -3.18
CA ARG A 286 -2.69 -25.18 -2.59
C ARG A 286 -3.30 -25.22 -1.19
N GLU A 287 -4.37 -26.00 -1.00
CA GLU A 287 -5.15 -26.02 0.24
C GLU A 287 -4.31 -26.49 1.44
N ARG A 288 -3.37 -27.42 1.24
CA ARG A 288 -2.48 -27.89 2.32
C ARG A 288 -1.65 -26.75 2.95
N TYR A 289 -1.28 -25.75 2.16
CA TYR A 289 -0.53 -24.58 2.65
C TYR A 289 -1.48 -23.53 3.21
N LEU A 290 -2.63 -23.29 2.58
CA LEU A 290 -3.63 -22.34 3.09
C LEU A 290 -4.11 -22.70 4.50
N VAL A 291 -4.33 -23.99 4.78
CA VAL A 291 -4.66 -24.46 6.14
C VAL A 291 -3.57 -24.05 7.15
N LYS A 292 -2.29 -24.20 6.79
CA LYS A 292 -1.17 -23.75 7.62
C LYS A 292 -1.19 -22.23 7.80
N TYR A 293 -1.34 -21.45 6.73
CA TYR A 293 -1.32 -19.98 6.81
C TYR A 293 -2.47 -19.40 7.62
N ARG A 294 -3.67 -19.97 7.50
CA ARG A 294 -4.84 -19.61 8.31
C ARG A 294 -4.58 -19.74 9.82
N SER A 295 -3.73 -20.68 10.25
CA SER A 295 -3.40 -20.85 11.67
C SER A 295 -2.61 -19.68 12.28
N PHE A 296 -1.97 -18.85 11.44
CA PHE A 296 -1.26 -17.66 11.90
C PHE A 296 -2.14 -16.41 12.00
N TRP A 297 -3.35 -16.46 11.42
CA TRP A 297 -4.26 -15.34 11.44
C TRP A 297 -4.79 -15.13 12.86
N LYS A 298 -4.57 -13.92 13.37
CA LYS A 298 -5.24 -13.43 14.57
C LYS A 298 -6.50 -12.71 14.11
N GLU A 299 -7.64 -13.08 14.70
CA GLU A 299 -8.93 -12.37 14.52
C GLU A 299 -8.91 -10.99 15.19
#